data_AF-A0A960F1F0-F1
#
_entry.id   AF-A0A960F1F0-F1
#
_cell.length_a   1.000
_cell.length_b   1.000
_cell.length_c   1.000
_cell.angle_alpha   90.00
_cell.angle_beta   90.00
_cell.angle_gamma   90.00
#
_symmetry.space_group_name_H-M   'P 1'
#
loop_
_entity.id
_entity.type
_entity.pdbx_description
1 polymer ?
#
loop_
_entity_poly.entity_id
_entity_poly.type
_entity_poly.pdbx_seq_one_letter_code
_entity_poly.pdbx_strand_id
1 'polypeptide(L)'
;PLSPVDPAFAARLRQQYGDVTESLLAGGVDRVVWVVPPVPTGSEVPELRERARYEAQHAVMREVAAAAGPQVAVNELDAWFTASGDLVAGWRPDGTHLTEESAEQLAEVFVGPWLIQLLTG
;
A
#
# COMPACT_ATOMS: atom_id res chain seq x y z
N PRO A 1 4.99 -20.54 -7.82
CA PRO A 1 4.30 -19.31 -7.33
C PRO A 1 3.11 -19.02 -8.26
N LEU A 2 1.98 -18.53 -7.75
CA LEU A 2 0.86 -18.12 -8.62
C LEU A 2 1.24 -16.85 -9.39
N SER A 3 0.87 -16.81 -10.67
CA SER A 3 1.04 -15.64 -11.54
C SER A 3 0.13 -14.50 -11.08
N PRO A 4 0.56 -13.23 -11.13
CA PRO A 4 -0.28 -12.12 -10.70
C PRO A 4 -1.55 -11.91 -11.56
N VAL A 5 -1.59 -12.48 -12.78
CA VAL A 5 -2.78 -12.45 -13.64
C VAL A 5 -3.70 -13.67 -13.45
N ASP A 6 -3.31 -14.63 -12.61
CA ASP A 6 -4.14 -15.78 -12.27
C ASP A 6 -5.26 -15.32 -11.31
N PRO A 7 -6.55 -15.60 -11.60
CA PRO A 7 -7.64 -15.31 -10.66
C PRO A 7 -7.42 -15.88 -9.25
N ALA A 8 -6.73 -17.03 -9.13
CA ALA A 8 -6.39 -17.62 -7.84
C ALA A 8 -5.41 -16.77 -7.03
N PHE A 9 -4.55 -15.98 -7.68
CA PHE A 9 -3.64 -15.05 -7.01
C PHE A 9 -4.42 -13.93 -6.31
N ALA A 10 -5.33 -13.27 -7.04
CA ALA A 10 -6.18 -12.22 -6.50
C ALA A 10 -7.14 -12.76 -5.42
N ALA A 11 -7.69 -13.96 -5.60
CA ALA A 11 -8.52 -14.61 -4.59
C ALA A 11 -7.76 -14.85 -3.29
N ARG A 12 -6.52 -15.37 -3.37
CA ARG A 12 -5.67 -15.58 -2.19
C ARG A 12 -5.33 -14.27 -1.50
N LEU A 13 -4.96 -13.23 -2.25
CA LEU A 13 -4.69 -11.92 -1.65
C LEU A 13 -5.94 -11.37 -0.95
N ARG A 14 -7.10 -11.43 -1.59
CA ARG A 14 -8.35 -10.92 -1.00
C ARG A 14 -8.69 -11.61 0.30
N GLN A 15 -8.52 -12.93 0.36
CA GLN A 15 -8.66 -13.67 1.60
C GLN A 15 -7.67 -13.17 2.66
N GLN A 16 -6.37 -13.12 2.35
CA GLN A 16 -5.34 -12.74 3.33
C GLN A 16 -5.50 -11.31 3.87
N TYR A 17 -5.78 -10.33 3.00
CA TYR A 17 -6.03 -8.95 3.41
C TYR A 17 -7.36 -8.82 4.16
N GLY A 18 -8.39 -9.57 3.74
CA GLY A 18 -9.67 -9.66 4.45
C GLY A 18 -9.50 -10.19 5.87
N ASP A 19 -8.85 -11.34 6.03
CA ASP A 19 -8.62 -12.00 7.32
C ASP A 19 -7.88 -11.07 8.31
N VAL A 20 -6.85 -10.34 7.84
CA VAL A 20 -6.13 -9.36 8.68
C VAL A 20 -7.03 -8.19 9.06
N THR A 21 -7.80 -7.67 8.10
CA THR A 21 -8.72 -6.54 8.36
C THR A 21 -9.79 -6.94 9.38
N GLU A 22 -10.42 -8.09 9.19
CA GLU A 22 -11.43 -8.63 10.11
C GLU A 22 -10.84 -8.87 11.50
N SER A 23 -9.65 -9.47 11.57
CA SER A 23 -9.00 -9.73 12.86
C SER A 23 -8.71 -8.44 13.63
N LEU A 24 -8.32 -7.35 12.97
CA LEU A 24 -8.07 -6.07 13.63
C LEU A 24 -9.38 -5.45 14.13
N LEU A 25 -10.42 -5.42 13.28
CA LEU A 25 -11.73 -4.87 13.64
C LEU A 25 -12.38 -5.66 14.78
N ALA A 26 -12.34 -6.99 14.72
CA ALA A 26 -12.83 -7.87 15.78
C ALA A 26 -12.03 -7.73 17.09
N GLY A 27 -10.75 -7.32 16.99
CA GLY A 27 -9.90 -6.96 18.11
C GLY A 27 -10.20 -5.60 18.75
N GLY A 28 -11.19 -4.86 18.24
CA GLY A 28 -11.57 -3.55 18.74
C GLY A 28 -10.74 -2.40 18.19
N VAL A 29 -10.02 -2.58 17.09
CA VAL A 29 -9.35 -1.47 16.41
C VAL A 29 -10.41 -0.57 15.77
N ASP A 30 -10.47 0.69 16.22
CA ASP A 30 -11.48 1.65 15.74
C ASP A 30 -11.33 2.01 14.25
N ARG A 31 -10.08 2.09 13.78
CA ARG A 31 -9.72 2.49 12.41
C ARG A 31 -8.56 1.65 11.88
N VAL A 32 -8.69 1.16 10.65
CA VAL A 32 -7.62 0.47 9.90
C VAL A 32 -7.29 1.30 8.65
N VAL A 33 -6.00 1.44 8.34
CA VAL A 33 -5.54 2.11 7.12
C VAL A 33 -4.72 1.13 6.30
N TRP A 34 -5.17 0.88 5.07
CA TRP A 34 -4.37 0.21 4.05
C TRP A 34 -3.58 1.26 3.26
N VAL A 35 -2.25 1.23 3.37
CA VAL A 35 -1.35 2.12 2.62
C VAL A 35 -0.94 1.42 1.32
N VAL A 36 -1.46 1.89 0.18
CA VAL A 36 -1.17 1.29 -1.13
C VAL A 36 0.26 1.66 -1.56
N PRO A 37 1.20 0.71 -1.63
CA PRO A 37 2.62 1.04 -1.80
C PRO A 37 2.94 1.49 -3.23
N PRO A 38 4.00 2.31 -3.44
CA PRO A 38 4.50 2.57 -4.79
C PRO A 38 5.10 1.30 -5.42
N VAL A 39 5.13 1.25 -6.76
CA VAL A 39 5.81 0.17 -7.49
C VAL A 39 7.33 0.41 -7.43
N PRO A 40 8.14 -0.59 -6.99
CA PRO A 40 9.60 -0.48 -6.98
C PRO A 40 10.21 -0.15 -8.34
N THR A 41 11.32 0.58 -8.33
CA THR A 41 11.99 1.08 -9.53
C THR A 41 13.16 0.21 -10.00
N GLY A 42 13.66 -0.71 -9.18
CA GLY A 42 14.89 -1.44 -9.51
C GLY A 42 15.25 -2.61 -8.60
N SER A 43 14.28 -3.48 -8.26
CA SER A 43 14.57 -4.65 -7.41
C SER A 43 15.36 -5.75 -8.12
N GLU A 44 16.36 -6.31 -7.44
CA GLU A 44 17.10 -7.51 -7.90
C GLU A 44 16.25 -8.79 -7.80
N VAL A 45 15.15 -8.77 -7.04
CA VAL A 45 14.23 -9.91 -6.91
C VAL A 45 13.26 -9.90 -8.10
N PRO A 46 13.23 -10.94 -8.96
CA PRO A 46 12.40 -10.96 -10.16
C PRO A 46 10.91 -10.67 -9.92
N GLU A 47 10.34 -11.27 -8.88
CA GLU A 47 8.92 -11.11 -8.54
C GLU A 47 8.57 -9.67 -8.15
N LEU A 48 9.51 -8.92 -7.57
CA LEU A 48 9.33 -7.52 -7.17
C LEU A 48 9.48 -6.55 -8.36
N ARG A 49 9.84 -7.03 -9.56
CA ARG A 49 9.82 -6.26 -10.80
C ARG A 49 8.53 -6.42 -11.59
N GLU A 50 7.67 -7.35 -11.20
CA GLU A 50 6.42 -7.62 -11.90
C GLU A 50 5.38 -6.55 -11.58
N ARG A 51 5.28 -5.48 -12.38
CA ARG A 51 4.26 -4.42 -12.20
C ARG A 51 2.84 -4.98 -11.99
N ALA A 52 2.45 -6.00 -12.77
CA ALA A 52 1.13 -6.64 -12.64
C ALA A 52 0.85 -7.21 -11.24
N ARG A 53 1.89 -7.62 -10.50
CA ARG A 53 1.78 -8.09 -9.11
C ARG A 53 1.35 -6.99 -8.17
N TYR A 54 1.95 -5.80 -8.31
CA TYR A 54 1.60 -4.63 -7.53
C TYR A 54 0.20 -4.15 -7.90
N GLU A 55 -0.12 -4.07 -9.19
CA GLU A 55 -1.47 -3.67 -9.63
C GLU A 55 -2.56 -4.59 -9.07
N ALA A 56 -2.34 -5.91 -9.08
CA ALA A 56 -3.25 -6.88 -8.46
C ALA A 56 -3.35 -6.69 -6.94
N GLN A 57 -2.22 -6.43 -6.26
CA GLN A 57 -2.20 -6.13 -4.83
C GLN A 57 -2.96 -4.84 -4.49
N HIS A 58 -2.73 -3.76 -5.23
CA HIS A 58 -3.37 -2.45 -5.01
C HIS A 58 -4.89 -2.56 -5.19
N ALA A 59 -5.34 -3.26 -6.25
CA ALA A 59 -6.76 -3.51 -6.48
C ALA A 59 -7.39 -4.25 -5.29
N VAL A 60 -6.76 -5.32 -4.80
CA VAL A 60 -7.25 -6.09 -3.65
C VAL A 60 -7.32 -5.24 -2.37
N MET A 61 -6.31 -4.41 -2.10
CA MET A 61 -6.32 -3.53 -0.92
C MET A 61 -7.51 -2.57 -0.95
N ARG A 62 -7.79 -1.97 -2.11
CA ARG A 62 -8.94 -1.08 -2.31
C ARG A 62 -10.27 -1.83 -2.19
N GLU A 63 -10.38 -3.02 -2.77
CA GLU A 63 -11.57 -3.87 -2.67
C GLU A 63 -11.87 -4.28 -1.22
N VAL A 64 -10.86 -4.72 -0.47
CA VAL A 64 -11.02 -5.13 0.94
C VAL A 64 -11.44 -3.95 1.80
N ALA A 65 -10.81 -2.78 1.62
CA ALA A 65 -11.22 -1.58 2.34
C ALA A 65 -12.68 -1.18 2.03
N ALA A 66 -13.06 -1.20 0.74
CA ALA A 66 -14.42 -0.90 0.33
C ALA A 66 -15.46 -1.88 0.91
N ALA A 67 -15.10 -3.17 1.02
CA ALA A 67 -15.98 -4.20 1.58
C ALA A 67 -16.11 -4.14 3.11
N ALA A 68 -15.05 -3.76 3.82
CA ALA A 68 -15.02 -3.70 5.29
C ALA A 68 -15.81 -2.53 5.87
N GLY A 69 -16.07 -1.48 5.08
CA GLY A 69 -16.89 -0.35 5.47
C GLY A 69 -16.10 0.84 6.05
N PRO A 70 -16.77 1.83 6.67
CA PRO A 70 -16.21 3.16 6.91
C PRO A 70 -15.07 3.20 7.95
N GLN A 71 -14.86 2.11 8.71
CA GLN A 71 -13.75 1.99 9.66
C GLN A 71 -12.41 1.73 8.96
N VAL A 72 -12.43 1.35 7.68
CA VAL A 72 -11.23 1.06 6.90
C VAL A 72 -11.03 2.13 5.83
N ALA A 73 -9.87 2.75 5.82
CA ALA A 73 -9.48 3.77 4.85
C ALA A 73 -8.32 3.29 3.98
N VAL A 74 -8.19 3.90 2.81
CA VAL A 74 -7.08 3.68 1.89
C VAL A 74 -6.24 4.95 1.80
N ASN A 75 -4.95 4.83 2.10
CA ASN A 75 -3.97 5.86 1.77
C ASN A 75 -3.36 5.53 0.40
N GLU A 76 -3.61 6.39 -0.59
CA GLU A 76 -3.19 6.22 -1.99
C GLU A 76 -1.75 6.71 -2.19
N LEU A 77 -0.81 6.10 -1.47
CA LEU A 77 0.61 6.44 -1.54
C LEU A 77 1.18 6.19 -2.95
N ASP A 78 0.74 5.15 -3.66
CA ASP A 78 1.14 4.88 -5.05
C ASP A 78 0.80 6.04 -6.00
N ALA A 79 -0.41 6.58 -5.88
CA ALA A 79 -0.89 7.69 -6.67
C ALA A 79 -0.13 8.97 -6.32
N TRP A 80 0.10 9.22 -5.02
CA TRP A 80 0.91 10.36 -4.58
C TRP A 80 2.34 10.27 -5.12
N PHE A 81 3.01 9.12 -4.99
CA PHE A 81 4.37 8.91 -5.48
C PHE A 81 4.47 9.14 -7.00
N THR A 82 3.46 8.68 -7.75
CA THR A 82 3.38 8.90 -9.20
C THR A 82 3.21 10.38 -9.56
N ALA A 83 2.40 11.12 -8.79
CA ALA A 83 2.14 12.54 -9.03
C ALA A 83 3.26 13.46 -8.54
N SER A 84 3.97 13.08 -7.49
CA SER A 84 5.02 13.86 -6.85
C SER A 84 6.36 13.84 -7.59
N GLY A 85 6.54 12.94 -8.57
CA GLY A 85 7.77 12.84 -9.36
C GLY A 85 8.99 12.59 -8.46
N ASP A 86 10.02 13.44 -8.57
CA ASP A 86 11.30 13.31 -7.86
C ASP A 86 11.30 13.89 -6.43
N LEU A 87 10.14 14.32 -5.88
CA LEU A 87 10.10 14.96 -4.56
C LEU A 87 10.57 14.06 -3.40
N VAL A 88 10.61 12.74 -3.61
CA VAL A 88 11.17 11.73 -2.69
C VAL A 88 12.17 10.88 -3.48
N ALA A 89 13.33 11.47 -3.79
CA ALA A 89 14.26 10.94 -4.78
C ALA A 89 15.11 9.74 -4.31
N GLY A 90 15.17 9.44 -3.01
CA GLY A 90 16.08 8.44 -2.47
C GLY A 90 15.45 7.07 -2.37
N TRP A 91 15.57 6.25 -3.42
CA TRP A 91 15.54 4.80 -3.24
C TRP A 91 16.90 4.32 -2.71
N ARG A 92 16.91 3.31 -1.87
CA ARG A 92 18.12 2.55 -1.56
C ARG A 92 18.61 1.85 -2.83
N PRO A 93 19.87 1.41 -2.88
CA PRO A 93 20.41 0.67 -4.03
C PRO A 93 19.62 -0.60 -4.40
N ASP A 94 18.78 -1.13 -3.51
CA ASP A 94 17.90 -2.27 -3.79
C ASP A 94 16.65 -1.92 -4.61
N GLY A 95 16.43 -0.63 -4.93
CA GLY A 95 15.32 -0.13 -5.72
C GLY A 95 13.93 -0.45 -5.16
N THR A 96 13.84 -0.87 -3.89
CA THR A 96 12.63 -1.37 -3.22
C THR A 96 12.32 -0.59 -1.93
N HIS A 97 13.34 -0.11 -1.23
CA HIS A 97 13.16 0.69 -0.02
C HIS A 97 13.54 2.14 -0.26
N LEU A 98 12.96 3.05 0.51
CA LEU A 98 13.41 4.44 0.56
C LEU A 98 14.64 4.58 1.46
N THR A 99 15.48 5.58 1.17
CA THR A 99 16.47 6.07 2.13
C THR A 99 15.76 6.60 3.38
N GLU A 100 16.49 6.70 4.49
CA GLU A 100 15.95 7.25 5.73
C GLU A 100 15.43 8.68 5.53
N GLU A 101 16.23 9.55 4.91
CA GLU A 101 15.85 10.92 4.55
C GLU A 101 14.57 10.99 3.71
N SER A 102 14.43 10.15 2.68
CA SER A 102 13.21 10.13 1.86
C SER A 102 12.00 9.56 2.60
N ALA A 103 12.20 8.62 3.53
CA ALA A 103 11.12 8.12 4.38
C ALA A 103 10.64 9.17 5.39
N GLU A 104 11.56 9.93 5.99
CA GLU A 104 11.24 11.06 6.87
C GLU A 104 10.47 12.15 6.12
N GLN A 105 10.98 12.55 4.96
CA GLN A 105 10.31 13.53 4.11
C GLN A 105 8.90 13.06 3.71
N LEU A 106 8.75 11.80 3.28
CA LEU A 106 7.44 11.20 2.97
C LEU A 106 6.48 11.29 4.15
N ALA A 107 6.96 10.99 5.36
CA ALA A 107 6.15 11.08 6.57
C ALA A 107 5.72 12.53 6.85
N GLU A 108 6.62 13.50 6.67
CA GLU A 108 6.35 14.92 6.92
C GLU A 108 5.37 15.51 5.90
N VAL A 109 5.57 15.24 4.60
CA VAL A 109 4.84 15.96 3.54
C VAL A 109 3.54 15.26 3.11
N PHE A 110 3.38 13.98 3.43
CA PHE A 110 2.22 13.21 2.96
C PHE A 110 1.57 12.37 4.05
N VAL A 111 2.24 11.34 4.57
CA VAL A 111 1.59 10.35 5.43
C VAL A 111 1.10 10.98 6.74
N GLY A 112 1.91 11.81 7.39
CA GLY A 112 1.55 12.52 8.62
C GLY A 112 0.34 13.44 8.45
N PRO A 113 0.37 14.41 7.51
CA PRO A 113 -0.77 15.28 7.22
C PRO A 113 -2.04 14.50 6.85
N TRP A 114 -1.91 13.43 6.06
CA TRP A 114 -3.04 12.58 5.68
C TRP A 114 -3.68 11.88 6.89
N LEU A 115 -2.87 11.35 7.81
CA LEU A 115 -3.37 10.71 9.03
C LEU A 115 -4.09 11.70 9.95
N ILE A 116 -3.57 12.93 10.08
CA ILE A 116 -4.23 13.99 10.85
C ILE A 116 -5.61 14.28 10.23
N GLN A 117 -5.66 14.49 8.91
CA GLN A 117 -6.91 14.77 8.20
C GLN A 117 -7.94 13.65 8.39
N LEU A 118 -7.52 12.38 8.29
CA LEU A 118 -8.39 11.22 8.50
C LEU A 118 -9.04 11.21 9.89
N LEU A 119 -8.32 11.67 10.92
CA LEU A 119 -8.78 11.64 12.31
C LEU A 119 -9.61 12.85 12.70
N THR A 120 -9.46 13.98 11.98
CA THR A 120 -10.15 15.24 12.30
C THR A 120 -11.29 15.62 11.35
N GLY A 121 -11.39 14.96 10.19
CA GLY A 121 -12.46 15.14 9.21
C GLY A 121 -13.61 14.17 9.43
#